data_AF-A0A3A0AQQ0-F1
#
_entry.id   AF-A0A3A0AQQ0-F1
#
_cell.length_a   1.000
_cell.length_b   1.000
_cell.length_c   1.000
_cell.angle_alpha   90.00
_cell.angle_beta   90.00
_cell.angle_gamma   90.00
#
_symmetry.space_group_name_H-M   'P 1'
#
loop_
_entity.id
_entity.type
_entity.pdbx_description
1 polymer ?
#
loop_
_entity_poly.entity_id
_entity_poly.type
_entity_poly.pdbx_seq_one_letter_code
_entity_poly.pdbx_strand_id
1 'polypeptide(L)'
;MYEVTCFHCGHLAHISPDVERCAVCGADLRHLITPDYAARYFYDRAAQMAAAGELTLALLEVERGLAYQPSSELHLLAAILAQRLGDQDQMRRHVSSIPVDDVLRPEAEWLLRSQQTGLRSLPETRHSAVARAAQGPAPPAWLSEPPVVAARVERPTAARANPVLYGAVAVALGLFVLWLALEPIADVLRRNWSAGNAGTAQNTPTPTVDLANDTTATPGAGADPAVPTTEPSPTPEVPPDLVQPVAPQEPVAGVTPILPDQSSFDLQGFLAQTNRPDLADLEVVALLQGTTLKLQGVVQLFDQRASIIELAARAPNVTEVDATNLIIRLPETYTVQEGESLWTISYKLYGTNRVAELYDANRSTLTSPEAIRVGQTLTVPVVE
;
A
#
# COMPACT_ATOMS: atom_id res chain seq x y z
N MET A 1 2.68 14.00 -6.88
CA MET A 1 1.58 14.49 -7.74
C MET A 1 1.48 13.54 -8.92
N TYR A 2 0.28 13.20 -9.38
CA TYR A 2 0.09 12.14 -10.39
C TYR A 2 -0.20 12.73 -11.75
N GLU A 3 0.53 12.33 -12.79
CA GLU A 3 0.37 12.86 -14.15
C GLU A 3 -0.50 11.94 -14.99
N VAL A 4 -1.58 12.51 -15.55
CA VAL A 4 -2.49 11.80 -16.45
C VAL A 4 -2.86 12.67 -17.64
N THR A 5 -3.24 12.06 -18.77
CA THR A 5 -3.87 12.76 -19.87
C THR A 5 -5.39 12.84 -19.64
N CYS A 6 -5.96 14.04 -19.77
CA CYS A 6 -7.39 14.23 -19.60
C CYS A 6 -8.15 13.75 -20.85
N PHE A 7 -8.88 12.63 -20.73
CA PHE A 7 -9.68 12.06 -21.82
C PHE A 7 -10.72 13.01 -22.45
N HIS A 8 -11.10 14.09 -21.75
CA HIS A 8 -12.07 15.07 -22.27
C HIS A 8 -11.44 16.21 -23.10
N CYS A 9 -10.17 16.55 -22.88
CA CYS A 9 -9.52 17.69 -23.56
C CYS A 9 -8.10 17.42 -24.09
N GLY A 10 -7.57 16.20 -23.96
CA GLY A 10 -6.25 15.78 -24.43
C GLY A 10 -5.04 16.36 -23.67
N HIS A 11 -5.26 17.34 -22.78
CA HIS A 11 -4.17 17.99 -22.04
C HIS A 11 -3.64 17.12 -20.90
N LEU A 12 -2.35 17.22 -20.62
CA LEU A 12 -1.75 16.67 -19.40
C LEU A 12 -2.29 17.41 -18.17
N ALA A 13 -2.67 16.66 -17.14
CA ALA A 13 -3.20 17.18 -15.89
C ALA A 13 -2.49 16.52 -14.69
N HIS A 14 -2.06 17.32 -13.73
CA HIS A 14 -1.53 16.85 -12.46
C HIS A 14 -2.69 16.71 -11.47
N ILE A 15 -2.97 15.49 -11.02
CA ILE A 15 -4.08 15.17 -10.11
C ILE A 15 -3.60 14.59 -8.77
N SER A 16 -4.50 14.62 -7.78
CA SER A 16 -4.31 14.04 -6.44
C SER A 16 -5.68 13.88 -5.74
N PRO A 17 -5.78 13.20 -4.59
CA PRO A 17 -7.00 13.18 -3.78
C PRO A 17 -7.51 14.54 -3.30
N ASP A 18 -6.71 15.61 -3.41
CA ASP A 18 -7.14 17.01 -3.17
C ASP A 18 -7.51 17.76 -4.46
N VAL A 19 -7.10 17.23 -5.62
CA VAL A 19 -7.24 17.84 -6.95
C VAL A 19 -7.71 16.75 -7.93
N GLU A 20 -8.96 16.35 -7.79
CA GLU A 20 -9.59 15.29 -8.58
C GLU A 20 -9.97 15.73 -10.02
N ARG A 21 -9.94 17.03 -10.31
CA ARG A 21 -10.46 17.61 -11.58
C ARG A 21 -9.37 18.16 -12.48
N CYS A 22 -9.58 18.05 -13.79
CA CYS A 22 -8.73 18.70 -14.78
C CYS A 22 -8.78 20.22 -14.64
N ALA A 23 -7.61 20.85 -14.45
CA ALA A 23 -7.49 22.31 -14.33
C ALA A 23 -7.91 23.10 -15.59
N VAL A 24 -7.94 22.46 -16.77
CA VAL A 24 -8.26 23.10 -18.06
C VAL A 24 -9.76 23.06 -18.36
N CYS A 25 -10.42 21.91 -18.15
CA CYS A 25 -11.82 21.69 -18.58
C CYS A 25 -12.78 21.29 -17.44
N GLY A 26 -12.32 21.21 -16.19
CA GLY A 26 -13.16 20.87 -15.02
C GLY A 26 -13.65 19.42 -14.95
N ALA A 27 -13.34 18.59 -15.95
CA ALA A 27 -13.69 17.18 -16.02
C ALA A 27 -13.16 16.41 -14.80
N ASP A 28 -13.96 15.46 -14.32
CA ASP A 28 -13.63 14.59 -13.19
C ASP A 28 -12.64 13.51 -13.63
N LEU A 29 -11.49 13.44 -12.96
CA LEU A 29 -10.41 12.48 -13.20
C LEU A 29 -10.14 11.60 -11.96
N ARG A 30 -11.00 11.62 -10.94
CA ARG A 30 -10.84 10.83 -9.70
C ARG A 30 -10.63 9.34 -9.99
N HIS A 31 -11.35 8.83 -10.99
CA HIS A 31 -11.29 7.44 -11.46
C HIS A 31 -9.94 7.02 -12.07
N LEU A 32 -9.03 7.97 -12.31
CA LEU A 32 -7.65 7.71 -12.77
C LEU A 32 -6.64 7.67 -11.61
N ILE A 33 -7.04 8.05 -10.39
CA ILE A 33 -6.19 7.97 -9.20
C ILE A 33 -6.21 6.53 -8.70
N THR A 34 -5.06 5.84 -8.79
CA THR A 34 -4.97 4.44 -8.34
C THR A 34 -5.10 4.32 -6.81
N PRO A 35 -5.65 3.21 -6.28
CA PRO A 35 -5.75 2.99 -4.84
C PRO A 35 -4.41 3.11 -4.11
N ASP A 36 -3.33 2.58 -4.70
CA ASP A 36 -1.97 2.63 -4.16
C ASP A 36 -1.41 4.05 -4.10
N TYR A 37 -1.63 4.86 -5.15
CA TYR A 37 -1.21 6.27 -5.15
C TYR A 37 -2.01 7.06 -4.12
N ALA A 38 -3.32 6.82 -4.00
CA ALA A 38 -4.15 7.46 -2.99
C ALA A 38 -3.67 7.12 -1.57
N ALA A 39 -3.49 5.83 -1.25
CA ALA A 39 -3.02 5.38 0.05
C ALA A 39 -1.68 6.04 0.45
N ARG A 40 -0.70 6.02 -0.46
CA ARG A 40 0.61 6.66 -0.25
C ARG A 40 0.51 8.17 -0.08
N TYR A 41 -0.32 8.85 -0.87
CA TYR A 41 -0.54 10.30 -0.75
C TYR A 41 -1.03 10.73 0.65
N PHE A 42 -1.97 9.97 1.24
CA PHE A 42 -2.44 10.23 2.60
C PHE A 42 -1.40 9.81 3.66
N TYR A 43 -0.71 8.69 3.44
CA TYR A 43 0.34 8.21 4.33
C TYR A 43 1.49 9.23 4.46
N ASP A 44 2.03 9.71 3.34
CA ASP A 44 3.15 10.66 3.30
C ASP A 44 2.79 11.99 4.00
N ARG A 45 1.58 12.51 3.77
CA ARG A 45 1.10 13.74 4.41
C ARG A 45 0.90 13.57 5.91
N ALA A 46 0.27 12.48 6.34
CA ALA A 46 0.10 12.18 7.76
C ALA A 46 1.46 11.93 8.47
N ALA A 47 2.41 11.27 7.80
CA ALA A 47 3.75 11.06 8.32
C ALA A 47 4.51 12.39 8.50
N GLN A 48 4.37 13.34 7.57
CA GLN A 48 4.94 14.69 7.69
C GLN A 48 4.33 15.47 8.87
N MET A 49 3.00 15.46 9.02
CA MET A 49 2.32 16.08 10.18
C MET A 49 2.76 15.43 11.50
N ALA A 50 2.88 14.10 11.54
CA ALA A 50 3.34 13.37 12.72
C ALA A 50 4.81 13.65 13.07
N ALA A 51 5.66 13.88 12.06
CA ALA A 51 7.06 14.29 12.25
C ALA A 51 7.19 15.73 12.76
N ALA A 52 6.26 16.62 12.38
CA ALA A 52 6.11 17.95 12.98
C ALA A 52 5.53 17.93 14.41
N GLY A 53 5.09 16.77 14.91
CA GLY A 53 4.47 16.60 16.23
C GLY A 53 2.94 16.81 16.24
N GLU A 54 2.33 17.10 15.09
CA GLU A 54 0.90 17.41 14.95
C GLU A 54 0.04 16.13 14.87
N LEU A 55 0.18 15.26 15.88
CA LEU A 55 -0.40 13.91 15.90
C LEU A 55 -1.92 13.86 15.65
N THR A 56 -2.66 14.89 16.08
CA THR A 56 -4.12 14.98 15.84
C THR A 56 -4.46 15.34 14.40
N LEU A 57 -3.69 16.21 13.74
CA LEU A 57 -3.86 16.55 12.33
C LEU A 57 -3.41 15.38 11.43
N ALA A 58 -2.31 14.73 11.80
CA ALA A 58 -1.87 13.49 11.16
C ALA A 58 -2.99 12.42 11.17
N LEU A 59 -3.62 12.19 12.33
CA LEU A 59 -4.69 11.20 12.44
C LEU A 59 -5.94 11.60 11.65
N LEU A 60 -6.34 12.88 11.67
CA LEU A 60 -7.45 13.40 10.87
C LEU A 60 -7.21 13.20 9.36
N GLU A 61 -5.97 13.38 8.91
CA GLU A 61 -5.57 13.16 7.51
C GLU A 61 -5.60 11.68 7.12
N VAL A 62 -5.24 10.77 8.04
CA VAL A 62 -5.40 9.32 7.84
C VAL A 62 -6.89 8.92 7.82
N GLU A 63 -7.73 9.49 8.69
CA GLU A 63 -9.19 9.23 8.66
C GLU A 63 -9.82 9.75 7.35
N ARG A 64 -9.37 10.91 6.84
CA ARG A 64 -9.73 11.42 5.50
C ARG A 64 -9.29 10.45 4.40
N GLY A 65 -8.08 9.89 4.52
CA GLY A 65 -7.56 8.89 3.60
C GLY A 65 -8.36 7.58 3.60
N LEU A 66 -8.69 7.06 4.78
CA LEU A 66 -9.51 5.84 4.94
C LEU A 66 -10.93 6.01 4.42
N ALA A 67 -11.50 7.22 4.52
CA ALA A 67 -12.79 7.56 3.93
C ALA A 67 -12.74 7.73 2.40
N TYR A 68 -11.56 8.05 1.84
CA TYR A 68 -11.34 8.12 0.39
C TYR A 68 -11.09 6.73 -0.22
N GLN A 69 -10.19 5.96 0.40
CA GLN A 69 -9.78 4.60 0.02
C GLN A 69 -9.30 3.83 1.26
N PRO A 70 -10.02 2.80 1.74
CA PRO A 70 -9.55 1.98 2.85
C PRO A 70 -8.31 1.18 2.45
N SER A 71 -7.33 1.07 3.36
CA SER A 71 -6.12 0.26 3.20
C SER A 71 -5.52 -0.13 4.55
N SER A 72 -4.81 -1.26 4.58
CA SER A 72 -4.16 -1.79 5.78
C SER A 72 -3.02 -0.90 6.28
N GLU A 73 -2.26 -0.27 5.37
CA GLU A 73 -1.20 0.71 5.71
C GLU A 73 -1.76 1.91 6.48
N LEU A 74 -2.85 2.52 5.98
CA LEU A 74 -3.51 3.63 6.65
C LEU A 74 -4.15 3.20 7.98
N HIS A 75 -4.71 1.99 8.08
CA HIS A 75 -5.18 1.47 9.37
C HIS A 75 -4.05 1.24 10.38
N LEU A 76 -2.89 0.73 9.96
CA LEU A 76 -1.73 0.57 10.85
C LEU A 76 -1.19 1.94 11.30
N LEU A 77 -1.10 2.92 10.40
CA LEU A 77 -0.70 4.28 10.74
C LEU A 77 -1.70 4.94 11.71
N ALA A 78 -3.01 4.81 11.48
CA ALA A 78 -4.04 5.28 12.39
C ALA A 78 -3.92 4.65 13.79
N ALA A 79 -3.63 3.35 13.86
CA ALA A 79 -3.41 2.66 15.13
C ALA A 79 -2.19 3.22 15.88
N ILE A 80 -1.07 3.44 15.19
CA ILE A 80 0.16 4.02 15.78
C ILE A 80 -0.08 5.47 16.26
N LEU A 81 -0.80 6.28 15.50
CA LEU A 81 -1.13 7.66 15.88
C LEU A 81 -2.08 7.71 17.08
N ALA A 82 -3.15 6.91 17.08
CA ALA A 82 -4.04 6.75 18.22
C ALA A 82 -3.30 6.25 19.48
N GLN A 83 -2.35 5.31 19.32
CA GLN A 83 -1.49 4.85 20.41
C GLN A 83 -0.68 6.01 21.05
N ARG A 84 -0.08 6.88 20.22
CA ARG A 84 0.69 8.04 20.67
C ARG A 84 -0.18 9.14 21.31
N LEU A 85 -1.42 9.30 20.86
CA LEU A 85 -2.43 10.17 21.47
C LEU A 85 -3.03 9.60 22.75
N GLY A 86 -2.82 8.31 23.03
CA GLY A 86 -3.35 7.60 24.19
C GLY A 86 -4.73 6.98 24.01
N ASP A 87 -5.41 7.18 22.88
CA ASP A 87 -6.71 6.54 22.60
C ASP A 87 -6.53 5.05 22.27
N GLN A 88 -6.62 4.24 23.32
CA GLN A 88 -6.51 2.79 23.23
C GLN A 88 -7.70 2.13 22.52
N ASP A 89 -8.87 2.78 22.44
CA ASP A 89 -10.07 2.24 21.80
C ASP A 89 -10.10 2.55 20.30
N GLN A 90 -9.59 3.71 19.87
CA GLN A 90 -9.31 4.00 18.46
C GLN A 90 -8.19 3.12 17.92
N MET A 91 -7.08 2.96 18.66
CA MET A 91 -6.01 2.01 18.33
C MET A 91 -6.56 0.58 18.14
N ARG A 92 -7.36 0.07 19.09
CA ARG A 92 -7.99 -1.26 18.98
C ARG A 92 -8.89 -1.39 17.75
N ARG A 93 -9.72 -0.38 17.47
CA ARG A 93 -10.60 -0.37 16.29
C ARG A 93 -9.80 -0.49 14.99
N HIS A 94 -8.75 0.31 14.81
CA HIS A 94 -7.94 0.25 13.58
C HIS A 94 -7.12 -1.04 13.44
N VAL A 95 -6.60 -1.62 14.52
CA VAL A 95 -6.00 -2.97 14.46
C VAL A 95 -7.04 -4.01 14.04
N SER A 96 -8.30 -3.89 14.47
CA SER A 96 -9.36 -4.84 14.09
C SER A 96 -9.85 -4.71 12.65
N SER A 97 -9.61 -3.58 11.95
CA SER A 97 -10.05 -3.36 10.57
C SER A 97 -9.01 -3.73 9.50
N ILE A 98 -7.75 -3.97 9.89
CA ILE A 98 -6.77 -4.69 9.04
C ILE A 98 -7.26 -6.14 8.85
N PRO A 99 -7.11 -6.80 7.67
CA PRO A 99 -7.46 -8.20 7.46
C PRO A 99 -6.61 -9.20 8.27
N VAL A 100 -7.08 -10.45 8.45
CA VAL A 100 -6.30 -11.47 9.18
C VAL A 100 -5.09 -11.94 8.39
N ASP A 101 -5.27 -12.18 7.08
CA ASP A 101 -4.27 -12.71 6.16
C ASP A 101 -3.36 -11.62 5.55
N ASP A 102 -3.39 -10.41 6.12
CA ASP A 102 -2.61 -9.26 5.66
C ASP A 102 -1.15 -9.32 6.16
N VAL A 103 -0.20 -8.90 5.31
CA VAL A 103 1.23 -8.87 5.66
C VAL A 103 1.50 -7.98 6.88
N LEU A 104 0.69 -6.94 7.12
CA LEU A 104 0.81 -5.99 8.24
C LEU A 104 0.07 -6.43 9.51
N ARG A 105 -0.53 -7.63 9.53
CA ARG A 105 -1.20 -8.19 10.72
C ARG A 105 -0.23 -8.37 11.91
N PRO A 106 0.98 -8.94 11.77
CA PRO A 106 1.86 -9.21 12.92
C PRO A 106 2.29 -7.94 13.67
N GLU A 107 2.53 -6.85 12.96
CA GLU A 107 2.85 -5.52 13.47
C GLU A 107 1.65 -4.94 14.24
N ALA A 108 0.45 -5.02 13.65
CA ALA A 108 -0.78 -4.57 14.29
C ALA A 108 -1.08 -5.33 15.58
N GLU A 109 -0.84 -6.64 15.63
CA GLU A 109 -0.91 -7.43 16.86
C GLU A 109 0.20 -7.08 17.87
N TRP A 110 1.41 -6.75 17.40
CA TRP A 110 2.51 -6.34 18.27
C TRP A 110 2.16 -5.07 19.05
N LEU A 111 1.45 -4.12 18.43
CA LEU A 111 0.91 -2.93 19.12
C LEU A 111 0.01 -3.34 20.31
N LEU A 112 -0.92 -4.28 20.11
CA LEU A 112 -1.79 -4.79 21.18
C LEU A 112 -0.99 -5.49 22.30
N ARG A 113 0.03 -6.27 21.94
CA ARG A 113 0.92 -6.96 22.90
C ARG A 113 1.74 -5.95 23.72
N SER A 114 2.26 -4.89 23.09
CA SER A 114 3.08 -3.86 23.75
C SER A 114 2.33 -3.17 24.90
N GLN A 115 1.06 -2.83 24.69
CA GLN A 115 0.21 -2.17 25.68
C GLN A 115 -0.09 -3.05 26.90
N GLN A 116 -0.29 -4.35 26.69
CA GLN A 116 -0.56 -5.29 27.78
C GLN A 116 0.63 -5.43 28.74
N THR A 117 1.86 -5.38 28.21
CA THR A 117 3.09 -5.42 29.01
C THR A 117 3.22 -4.18 29.90
N GLY A 118 2.96 -2.98 29.37
CA GLY A 118 2.96 -1.74 30.16
C GLY A 118 1.96 -1.78 31.31
N LEU A 119 0.70 -2.13 31.02
CA LEU A 119 -0.37 -2.24 32.02
C LEU A 119 -0.10 -3.31 33.10
N ARG A 120 0.63 -4.40 32.76
CA ARG A 120 0.99 -5.47 33.70
C ARG A 120 2.03 -5.07 34.76
N SER A 121 2.69 -3.92 34.64
CA SER A 121 3.58 -3.38 35.69
C SER A 121 2.84 -2.76 36.88
N LEU A 122 1.57 -2.35 36.68
CA LEU A 122 0.77 -1.61 37.67
C LEU A 122 0.02 -2.42 38.75
N PRO A 123 -0.25 -3.75 38.65
CA PRO A 123 -0.95 -4.49 39.70
C PRO A 123 -0.11 -4.77 40.96
N GLU A 124 1.21 -4.78 40.85
CA GLU A 124 2.11 -5.30 41.90
C GLU A 124 2.27 -4.32 43.07
N THR A 125 2.14 -3.02 42.81
CA THR A 125 2.03 -1.98 43.85
C THR A 125 0.74 -2.14 44.68
N ARG A 126 -0.39 -2.48 44.04
CA ARG A 126 -1.66 -2.71 44.76
C ARG A 126 -1.62 -3.97 45.63
N HIS A 127 -1.14 -5.09 45.11
CA HIS A 127 -1.04 -6.32 45.91
C HIS A 127 -0.02 -6.20 47.04
N SER A 128 1.13 -5.56 46.81
CA SER A 128 2.12 -5.33 47.88
C SER A 128 1.72 -4.23 48.88
N ALA A 129 0.85 -3.29 48.51
CA ALA A 129 0.22 -2.37 49.47
C ALA A 129 -0.81 -3.11 50.36
N VAL A 130 -1.68 -3.94 49.78
CA VAL A 130 -2.64 -4.76 50.54
C VAL A 130 -1.93 -5.78 51.45
N ALA A 131 -0.86 -6.42 50.96
CA ALA A 131 -0.07 -7.36 51.75
C ALA A 131 0.67 -6.68 52.93
N ARG A 132 1.17 -5.44 52.76
CA ARG A 132 1.74 -4.66 53.87
C ARG A 132 0.67 -4.17 54.84
N ALA A 133 -0.50 -3.75 54.35
CA ALA A 133 -1.63 -3.37 55.21
C ALA A 133 -2.10 -4.53 56.10
N ALA A 134 -2.03 -5.78 55.60
CA ALA A 134 -2.32 -6.99 56.36
C ALA A 134 -1.24 -7.40 57.40
N GLN A 135 -0.12 -6.67 57.48
CA GLN A 135 1.01 -6.99 58.37
C GLN A 135 1.35 -5.85 59.37
N GLY A 136 0.63 -4.73 59.32
CA GLY A 136 0.71 -3.70 60.35
C GLY A 136 -0.04 -4.10 61.64
N PRO A 137 0.33 -3.55 62.81
CA PRO A 137 -0.50 -3.69 64.01
C PRO A 137 -1.88 -3.05 63.75
N ALA A 138 -2.94 -3.71 64.20
CA ALA A 138 -4.31 -3.24 63.96
C ALA A 138 -4.52 -1.82 64.51
N PRO A 139 -5.18 -0.91 63.76
CA PRO A 139 -5.43 0.44 64.23
C PRO A 139 -6.33 0.43 65.48
N PRO A 140 -6.19 1.39 66.40
CA PRO A 140 -7.02 1.46 67.59
C PRO A 140 -8.50 1.65 67.21
N ALA A 141 -9.42 1.09 68.00
CA ALA A 141 -10.84 0.91 67.65
C ALA A 141 -11.68 2.19 67.47
N TRP A 142 -11.06 3.38 67.49
CA TRP A 142 -11.66 4.67 67.10
C TRP A 142 -11.26 5.12 65.68
N LEU A 143 -10.29 4.44 65.05
CA LEU A 143 -9.88 4.60 63.65
C LEU A 143 -10.40 3.48 62.74
N SER A 144 -10.98 2.42 63.32
CA SER A 144 -11.76 1.46 62.55
C SER A 144 -13.09 2.10 62.16
N GLU A 145 -13.15 2.65 60.95
CA GLU A 145 -14.44 2.86 60.28
C GLU A 145 -15.24 1.55 60.34
N PRO A 146 -16.58 1.61 60.55
CA PRO A 146 -17.38 0.40 60.49
C PRO A 146 -17.15 -0.24 59.12
N PRO A 147 -17.02 -1.58 59.03
CA PRO A 147 -16.80 -2.21 57.74
C PRO A 147 -17.94 -1.78 56.84
N VAL A 148 -17.61 -1.03 55.78
CA VAL A 148 -18.54 -0.76 54.68
C VAL A 148 -18.84 -2.12 54.11
N VAL A 149 -19.95 -2.71 54.60
CA VAL A 149 -20.54 -3.90 54.03
C VAL A 149 -20.65 -3.56 52.57
N ALA A 150 -19.87 -4.27 51.74
CA ALA A 150 -19.89 -4.11 50.31
C ALA A 150 -21.28 -4.58 49.88
N ALA A 151 -22.24 -3.66 49.95
CA ALA A 151 -23.63 -3.88 49.63
C ALA A 151 -23.60 -4.47 48.23
N ARG A 152 -23.98 -5.76 48.14
CA ARG A 152 -23.92 -6.50 46.89
C ARG A 152 -24.66 -5.63 45.90
N VAL A 153 -23.93 -5.05 44.94
CA VAL A 153 -24.54 -4.27 43.89
C VAL A 153 -25.32 -5.28 43.06
N GLU A 154 -26.58 -5.45 43.45
CA GLU A 154 -27.55 -6.17 42.66
C GLU A 154 -27.54 -5.48 41.31
N ARG A 155 -27.04 -6.18 40.30
CA ARG A 155 -27.10 -5.71 38.91
C ARG A 155 -28.54 -5.26 38.71
N PRO A 156 -28.79 -3.99 38.32
CA PRO A 156 -30.14 -3.44 38.30
C PRO A 156 -31.01 -4.40 37.49
N THR A 157 -31.92 -5.09 38.19
CA THR A 157 -32.74 -6.13 37.60
C THR A 157 -33.54 -5.46 36.51
N ALA A 158 -33.31 -5.88 35.26
CA ALA A 158 -33.67 -5.10 34.07
C ALA A 158 -35.08 -4.55 34.21
N ALA A 159 -35.17 -3.24 34.46
CA ALA A 159 -36.41 -2.61 34.87
C ALA A 159 -37.47 -2.95 33.83
N ARG A 160 -38.53 -3.68 34.22
CA ARG A 160 -39.49 -4.27 33.28
C ARG A 160 -40.05 -3.16 32.40
N ALA A 161 -39.50 -3.06 31.19
CA ALA A 161 -39.74 -1.98 30.26
C ALA A 161 -41.23 -2.00 29.93
N ASN A 162 -41.98 -1.06 30.50
CA ASN A 162 -43.43 -1.13 30.50
C ASN A 162 -43.89 -0.97 29.05
N PRO A 163 -44.37 -2.04 28.37
CA PRO A 163 -44.31 -2.14 26.91
C PRO A 163 -45.23 -1.11 26.23
N VAL A 164 -46.27 -0.67 26.95
CA VAL A 164 -47.19 0.40 26.56
C VAL A 164 -46.45 1.73 26.32
N LEU A 165 -45.45 2.05 27.14
CA LEU A 165 -44.74 3.34 27.06
C LEU A 165 -43.82 3.39 25.83
N TYR A 166 -43.07 2.31 25.59
CA TYR A 166 -42.21 2.18 24.41
C TYR A 166 -43.02 2.06 23.12
N GLY A 167 -44.16 1.36 23.15
CA GLY A 167 -45.11 1.32 22.03
C GLY A 167 -45.63 2.71 21.65
N ALA A 168 -46.04 3.52 22.64
CA ALA A 168 -46.50 4.89 22.39
C ALA A 168 -45.41 5.78 21.77
N VAL A 169 -44.16 5.72 22.26
CA VAL A 169 -43.03 6.48 21.70
C VAL A 169 -42.67 6.02 20.29
N ALA A 170 -42.68 4.70 20.02
CA ALA A 170 -42.42 4.16 18.69
C ALA A 170 -43.50 4.56 17.67
N VAL A 171 -44.78 4.55 18.06
CA VAL A 171 -45.89 5.02 17.21
C VAL A 171 -45.81 6.52 16.98
N ALA A 172 -45.46 7.32 17.99
CA ALA A 172 -45.27 8.77 17.84
C ALA A 172 -44.11 9.10 16.88
N LEU A 173 -42.97 8.42 17.00
CA LEU A 173 -41.85 8.55 16.06
C LEU A 173 -42.23 8.09 14.64
N GLY A 174 -42.94 6.97 14.51
CA GLY A 174 -43.43 6.48 13.23
C GLY A 174 -44.37 7.48 12.53
N LEU A 175 -45.31 8.08 13.27
CA LEU A 175 -46.21 9.12 12.76
C LEU A 175 -45.47 10.43 12.43
N PHE A 176 -44.44 10.79 13.20
CA PHE A 176 -43.62 11.98 12.92
C PHE A 176 -42.74 11.81 11.66
N VAL A 177 -42.12 10.64 11.48
CA VAL A 177 -41.39 10.29 10.26
C VAL A 177 -42.35 10.20 9.06
N LEU A 178 -43.56 9.67 9.25
CA LEU A 178 -44.59 9.62 8.21
C LEU A 178 -45.08 11.02 7.81
N TRP A 179 -45.26 11.94 8.76
CA TRP A 179 -45.56 13.35 8.49
C TRP A 179 -44.45 13.97 7.63
N LEU A 180 -43.19 13.89 8.07
CA LEU A 180 -42.03 14.41 7.32
C LEU A 180 -41.91 13.81 5.91
N ALA A 181 -42.30 12.55 5.72
CA ALA A 181 -42.33 11.89 4.42
C ALA A 181 -43.49 12.34 3.51
N LEU A 182 -44.57 12.92 4.06
CA LEU A 182 -45.73 13.40 3.28
C LEU A 182 -45.65 14.88 2.90
N GLU A 183 -44.89 15.72 3.60
CA GLU A 183 -44.71 17.14 3.24
C GLU A 183 -44.27 17.40 1.78
N PRO A 184 -43.30 16.66 1.18
CA PRO A 184 -42.91 16.90 -0.21
C PRO A 184 -43.99 16.55 -1.25
N ILE A 185 -45.01 15.75 -0.89
CA ILE A 185 -46.05 15.30 -1.83
C ILE A 185 -47.05 16.42 -2.12
N ALA A 186 -47.36 17.26 -1.12
CA ALA A 186 -48.29 18.39 -1.28
C ALA A 186 -47.81 19.40 -2.33
N ASP A 187 -46.50 19.67 -2.34
CA ASP A 187 -45.90 20.69 -3.20
C ASP A 187 -45.71 20.21 -4.66
N VAL A 188 -45.43 18.91 -4.85
CA VAL A 188 -45.32 18.30 -6.20
C VAL A 188 -46.67 18.27 -6.91
N LEU A 189 -47.75 17.87 -6.22
CA LEU A 189 -49.10 17.89 -6.79
C LEU A 189 -49.57 19.31 -7.14
N ARG A 190 -49.20 20.31 -6.32
CA ARG A 190 -49.53 21.72 -6.57
C ARG A 190 -48.88 22.25 -7.85
N ARG A 191 -47.60 21.91 -8.09
CA ARG A 191 -46.86 22.30 -9.31
C ARG A 191 -47.40 21.63 -10.57
N ASN A 192 -47.76 20.34 -10.50
CA ASN A 192 -48.32 19.63 -11.65
C ASN A 192 -49.73 20.13 -12.04
N TRP A 193 -50.58 20.51 -11.07
CA TRP A 193 -51.90 21.06 -11.40
C TRP A 193 -51.83 22.47 -12.02
N SER A 194 -50.84 23.30 -11.67
CA SER A 194 -50.62 24.61 -12.31
C SER A 194 -50.18 24.54 -13.78
N ALA A 195 -49.72 23.38 -14.26
CA ALA A 195 -49.38 23.16 -15.68
C ALA A 195 -50.58 22.71 -16.54
N GLY A 196 -51.73 22.38 -15.93
CA GLY A 196 -52.85 21.70 -16.59
C GLY A 196 -53.96 22.59 -17.15
N ASN A 197 -54.04 23.88 -16.77
CA ASN A 197 -55.16 24.75 -17.15
C ASN A 197 -54.74 26.24 -17.25
N ALA A 198 -54.50 26.71 -18.48
CA ALA A 198 -54.97 28.00 -19.01
C ALA A 198 -54.12 28.41 -20.24
N GLY A 199 -54.69 28.29 -21.44
CA GLY A 199 -54.19 29.00 -22.61
C GLY A 199 -55.21 30.03 -23.06
N THR A 200 -54.84 31.33 -23.07
CA THR A 200 -55.34 32.31 -24.05
C THR A 200 -54.50 33.61 -24.05
N ALA A 201 -54.06 33.97 -25.26
CA ALA A 201 -53.60 35.27 -25.80
C ALA A 201 -53.40 36.51 -24.88
N GLN A 202 -52.28 37.24 -25.10
CA GLN A 202 -52.31 38.49 -25.89
C GLN A 202 -50.91 39.07 -26.27
N ASN A 203 -50.78 39.49 -27.53
CA ASN A 203 -49.97 40.61 -28.09
C ASN A 203 -48.40 40.64 -28.03
N THR A 204 -47.76 40.23 -29.14
CA THR A 204 -47.04 41.07 -30.15
C THR A 204 -46.27 42.36 -29.70
N PRO A 205 -45.06 42.72 -30.23
CA PRO A 205 -44.41 42.30 -31.49
C PRO A 205 -42.92 41.82 -31.47
N THR A 206 -42.54 41.29 -32.64
CA THR A 206 -41.23 41.13 -33.35
C THR A 206 -40.27 42.35 -33.33
N PRO A 207 -39.04 42.28 -33.94
CA PRO A 207 -38.38 41.20 -34.73
C PRO A 207 -37.02 40.75 -34.10
N THR A 208 -36.06 40.00 -34.69
CA THR A 208 -35.79 39.30 -36.00
C THR A 208 -34.88 38.06 -35.67
N VAL A 209 -34.20 37.26 -36.51
CA VAL A 209 -33.83 37.16 -37.96
C VAL A 209 -33.96 35.67 -38.39
N ASP A 210 -34.08 35.39 -39.68
CA ASP A 210 -34.14 34.04 -40.28
C ASP A 210 -32.80 33.26 -40.30
N LEU A 211 -32.89 31.93 -40.30
CA LEU A 211 -32.28 31.13 -41.38
C LEU A 211 -33.07 29.83 -41.59
N ALA A 212 -33.46 29.55 -42.83
CA ALA A 212 -34.17 28.34 -43.21
C ALA A 212 -33.27 27.39 -44.00
N ASN A 213 -33.55 26.09 -43.91
CA ASN A 213 -33.59 25.21 -45.09
C ASN A 213 -34.38 23.94 -44.79
N ASP A 214 -35.28 23.60 -45.70
CA ASP A 214 -36.16 22.43 -45.64
C ASP A 214 -35.46 21.17 -46.19
N THR A 215 -35.73 20.03 -45.56
CA THR A 215 -36.48 18.88 -46.12
C THR A 215 -36.18 18.50 -47.60
N THR A 216 -35.94 17.24 -47.98
CA THR A 216 -36.97 16.17 -47.93
C THR A 216 -36.39 14.76 -48.22
N ALA A 217 -36.94 13.72 -47.55
CA ALA A 217 -37.29 12.37 -48.04
C ALA A 217 -36.27 11.41 -48.71
N THR A 218 -36.46 10.07 -48.74
CA THR A 218 -36.92 9.06 -47.73
C THR A 218 -36.18 7.71 -48.05
N PRO A 219 -36.66 6.43 -47.91
CA PRO A 219 -35.78 5.37 -47.40
C PRO A 219 -35.47 4.21 -48.37
N GLY A 220 -34.55 3.33 -47.95
CA GLY A 220 -34.38 1.97 -48.47
C GLY A 220 -33.75 1.05 -47.42
N ALA A 221 -34.22 -0.19 -47.30
CA ALA A 221 -33.71 -1.17 -46.34
C ALA A 221 -33.64 -2.57 -46.98
N GLY A 222 -32.60 -3.37 -46.66
CA GLY A 222 -32.52 -4.76 -47.13
C GLY A 222 -31.17 -5.47 -46.96
N ALA A 223 -31.12 -6.37 -45.97
CA ALA A 223 -30.37 -7.63 -45.91
C ALA A 223 -28.81 -7.69 -45.99
N ASP A 224 -28.22 -8.12 -44.87
CA ASP A 224 -27.01 -8.96 -44.74
C ASP A 224 -27.26 -10.42 -45.22
N PRO A 225 -26.26 -11.35 -45.20
CA PRO A 225 -24.84 -11.23 -45.59
C PRO A 225 -24.36 -12.42 -46.48
N ALA A 226 -23.15 -12.35 -47.07
CA ALA A 226 -22.49 -13.53 -47.67
C ALA A 226 -20.95 -13.41 -47.72
N VAL A 227 -20.24 -14.55 -47.65
CA VAL A 227 -18.77 -14.68 -47.65
C VAL A 227 -18.31 -15.67 -48.74
N PRO A 228 -17.25 -15.35 -49.49
CA PRO A 228 -16.09 -16.24 -49.64
C PRO A 228 -14.79 -15.54 -49.13
N THR A 229 -13.79 -16.18 -48.51
CA THR A 229 -13.13 -17.49 -48.75
C THR A 229 -12.18 -17.46 -49.95
N THR A 230 -10.86 -17.38 -49.67
CA THR A 230 -9.64 -17.96 -50.30
C THR A 230 -9.60 -18.27 -51.82
N GLU A 231 -8.45 -18.35 -52.52
CA GLU A 231 -7.05 -18.72 -52.18
C GLU A 231 -6.03 -18.01 -53.13
N PRO A 232 -4.74 -18.41 -53.39
CA PRO A 232 -3.67 -17.49 -53.81
C PRO A 232 -3.15 -17.72 -55.25
N SER A 233 -1.95 -17.22 -55.57
CA SER A 233 -1.23 -17.48 -56.82
C SER A 233 0.30 -17.56 -56.59
N PRO A 234 1.07 -18.27 -57.45
CA PRO A 234 1.88 -19.36 -56.90
C PRO A 234 3.40 -19.23 -57.01
N THR A 235 4.08 -20.07 -56.21
CA THR A 235 5.51 -20.42 -56.30
C THR A 235 5.82 -21.25 -57.56
N PRO A 236 6.92 -20.99 -58.29
CA PRO A 236 7.46 -21.90 -59.30
C PRO A 236 8.28 -23.05 -58.66
N GLU A 237 8.10 -24.28 -59.15
CA GLU A 237 8.73 -25.50 -58.60
C GLU A 237 9.95 -26.00 -59.42
N VAL A 238 10.62 -27.03 -58.92
CA VAL A 238 11.94 -27.56 -59.32
C VAL A 238 11.85 -28.63 -60.43
N PRO A 239 12.86 -28.76 -61.31
CA PRO A 239 13.19 -30.00 -62.00
C PRO A 239 14.43 -30.72 -61.37
N PRO A 240 14.36 -32.02 -61.06
CA PRO A 240 15.47 -32.79 -60.47
C PRO A 240 16.32 -33.53 -61.51
N ASP A 241 17.51 -34.03 -61.13
CA ASP A 241 17.74 -35.50 -61.02
C ASP A 241 19.00 -35.87 -60.19
N LEU A 242 19.16 -37.18 -59.97
CA LEU A 242 20.19 -37.94 -59.24
C LEU A 242 21.64 -37.68 -59.74
N VAL A 243 22.72 -37.97 -59.01
CA VAL A 243 23.11 -39.27 -58.40
C VAL A 243 24.04 -39.10 -57.17
N GLN A 244 23.86 -39.94 -56.15
CA GLN A 244 24.91 -40.28 -55.16
C GLN A 244 25.50 -41.67 -55.47
N PRO A 245 26.75 -41.95 -55.04
CA PRO A 245 26.88 -43.04 -54.07
C PRO A 245 27.91 -42.81 -52.95
N VAL A 246 27.45 -43.06 -51.72
CA VAL A 246 28.10 -43.84 -50.62
C VAL A 246 29.53 -43.47 -50.15
N ALA A 247 29.69 -43.29 -48.83
CA ALA A 247 30.93 -42.98 -48.12
C ALA A 247 31.83 -44.22 -47.85
N PRO A 248 33.02 -44.07 -47.19
CA PRO A 248 33.01 -43.96 -45.73
C PRO A 248 34.01 -42.94 -45.11
N GLN A 249 33.47 -42.12 -44.20
CA GLN A 249 34.01 -41.70 -42.88
C GLN A 249 35.50 -41.31 -42.72
N GLU A 250 35.74 -40.06 -42.28
CA GLU A 250 36.24 -39.78 -40.92
C GLU A 250 35.74 -38.38 -40.46
N PRO A 251 35.60 -38.10 -39.13
CA PRO A 251 34.85 -36.94 -38.65
C PRO A 251 35.71 -35.71 -38.32
N VAL A 252 35.37 -34.55 -38.88
CA VAL A 252 35.83 -33.24 -38.38
C VAL A 252 34.64 -32.52 -37.76
N ALA A 253 34.53 -32.60 -36.44
CA ALA A 253 33.62 -31.76 -35.66
C ALA A 253 34.19 -30.32 -35.57
N GLY A 254 33.37 -29.27 -35.53
CA GLY A 254 31.91 -29.25 -35.68
C GLY A 254 31.42 -27.83 -35.95
N VAL A 255 30.16 -27.68 -36.36
CA VAL A 255 29.56 -26.36 -36.62
C VAL A 255 29.36 -25.63 -35.30
N THR A 256 30.19 -24.62 -35.05
CA THR A 256 29.96 -23.67 -33.95
C THR A 256 28.70 -22.84 -34.28
N PRO A 257 27.64 -22.87 -33.47
CA PRO A 257 26.51 -21.97 -33.66
C PRO A 257 26.96 -20.53 -33.42
N ILE A 258 26.45 -19.59 -34.22
CA ILE A 258 26.70 -18.17 -34.03
C ILE A 258 26.02 -17.76 -32.71
N LEU A 259 26.83 -17.44 -31.70
CA LEU A 259 26.36 -16.87 -30.44
C LEU A 259 25.78 -15.47 -30.69
N PRO A 260 24.75 -15.04 -29.93
CA PRO A 260 24.28 -13.66 -29.97
C PRO A 260 25.40 -12.71 -29.53
N ASP A 261 25.35 -11.47 -30.00
CA ASP A 261 26.37 -10.46 -29.75
C ASP A 261 26.45 -10.09 -28.26
N GLN A 262 27.47 -10.58 -27.56
CA GLN A 262 27.65 -10.36 -26.11
C GLN A 262 28.69 -9.26 -25.89
N SER A 263 28.23 -8.03 -25.71
CA SER A 263 29.12 -6.92 -25.38
C SER A 263 29.39 -6.86 -23.87
N SER A 264 30.66 -6.76 -23.49
CA SER A 264 31.04 -6.51 -22.09
C SER A 264 30.69 -5.08 -21.71
N PHE A 265 29.88 -4.91 -20.67
CA PHE A 265 29.49 -3.59 -20.16
C PHE A 265 30.46 -3.15 -19.06
N ASP A 266 30.96 -1.92 -19.14
CA ASP A 266 31.83 -1.33 -18.12
C ASP A 266 31.04 -0.94 -16.86
N LEU A 267 30.71 -1.94 -16.06
CA LEU A 267 30.01 -1.77 -14.78
C LEU A 267 30.88 -0.97 -13.79
N GLN A 268 32.19 -1.18 -13.79
CA GLN A 268 33.11 -0.53 -12.84
C GLN A 268 33.17 0.98 -13.09
N GLY A 269 33.38 1.41 -14.34
CA GLY A 269 33.35 2.81 -14.73
C GLY A 269 31.99 3.47 -14.50
N PHE A 270 30.89 2.73 -14.69
CA PHE A 270 29.53 3.22 -14.44
C PHE A 270 29.22 3.41 -12.93
N LEU A 271 29.59 2.44 -12.08
CA LEU A 271 29.39 2.53 -10.62
C LEU A 271 30.25 3.65 -10.00
N ALA A 272 31.50 3.80 -10.46
CA ALA A 272 32.39 4.88 -10.04
C ALA A 272 31.81 6.27 -10.39
N GLN A 273 31.26 6.45 -11.61
CA GLN A 273 30.57 7.68 -12.01
C GLN A 273 29.28 7.94 -11.22
N THR A 274 28.63 6.90 -10.72
CA THR A 274 27.38 7.00 -9.94
C THR A 274 27.63 7.16 -8.43
N ASN A 275 28.83 7.62 -8.05
CA ASN A 275 29.24 7.93 -6.67
C ASN A 275 29.13 6.73 -5.69
N ARG A 276 29.37 5.51 -6.20
CA ARG A 276 29.44 4.26 -5.42
C ARG A 276 30.74 3.47 -5.69
N PRO A 277 31.93 4.02 -5.35
CA PRO A 277 33.20 3.32 -5.52
C PRO A 277 33.28 2.04 -4.67
N ASP A 278 32.58 2.00 -3.53
CA ASP A 278 32.39 0.84 -2.65
C ASP A 278 31.76 -0.39 -3.31
N LEU A 279 31.11 -0.20 -4.47
CA LEU A 279 30.58 -1.28 -5.31
C LEU A 279 31.44 -1.54 -6.55
N ALA A 280 32.31 -0.59 -6.92
CA ALA A 280 33.20 -0.69 -8.08
C ALA A 280 34.46 -1.53 -7.78
N ASP A 281 34.83 -1.70 -6.51
CA ASP A 281 35.91 -2.59 -6.07
C ASP A 281 35.51 -4.09 -6.03
N LEU A 282 34.26 -4.43 -6.38
CA LEU A 282 33.74 -5.80 -6.36
C LEU A 282 33.93 -6.50 -7.72
N GLU A 283 34.37 -7.76 -7.71
CA GLU A 283 34.56 -8.59 -8.91
C GLU A 283 33.20 -9.04 -9.50
N VAL A 284 32.48 -8.10 -10.13
CA VAL A 284 31.19 -8.33 -10.79
C VAL A 284 31.29 -7.99 -12.27
N VAL A 285 31.08 -9.00 -13.12
CA VAL A 285 31.07 -8.89 -14.58
C VAL A 285 29.65 -8.57 -15.06
N ALA A 286 29.53 -7.62 -15.98
CA ALA A 286 28.28 -7.30 -16.65
C ALA A 286 28.37 -7.59 -18.17
N LEU A 287 27.42 -8.36 -18.68
CA LEU A 287 27.32 -8.72 -20.10
C LEU A 287 25.99 -8.19 -20.65
N LEU A 288 26.03 -7.27 -21.60
CA LEU A 288 24.84 -6.73 -22.25
C LEU A 288 24.47 -7.63 -23.45
N GLN A 289 23.28 -8.21 -23.39
CA GLN A 289 22.71 -9.06 -24.44
C GLN A 289 21.42 -8.41 -24.97
N GLY A 290 21.53 -7.67 -26.07
CA GLY A 290 20.45 -6.81 -26.55
C GLY A 290 20.19 -5.66 -25.58
N THR A 291 19.08 -5.70 -24.85
CA THR A 291 18.72 -4.74 -23.79
C THR A 291 18.67 -5.34 -22.38
N THR A 292 18.99 -6.63 -22.24
CA THR A 292 19.07 -7.31 -20.93
C THR A 292 20.52 -7.33 -20.46
N LEU A 293 20.79 -6.76 -19.28
CA LEU A 293 22.11 -6.77 -18.66
C LEU A 293 22.23 -7.97 -17.71
N LYS A 294 23.17 -8.88 -18.00
CA LYS A 294 23.45 -10.06 -17.17
C LYS A 294 24.59 -9.77 -16.20
N LEU A 295 24.28 -9.82 -14.91
CA LEU A 295 25.24 -9.64 -13.83
C LEU A 295 25.73 -11.01 -13.34
N GLN A 296 27.05 -11.19 -13.31
CA GLN A 296 27.71 -12.43 -12.89
C GLN A 296 28.83 -12.10 -11.89
N GLY A 297 28.89 -12.80 -10.77
CA GLY A 297 29.95 -12.58 -9.77
C GLY A 297 29.55 -13.00 -8.36
N VAL A 298 30.38 -12.59 -7.39
CA VAL A 298 30.14 -12.84 -5.96
C VAL A 298 30.12 -11.52 -5.20
N VAL A 299 29.11 -11.33 -4.35
CA VAL A 299 28.98 -10.17 -3.47
C VAL A 299 28.84 -10.62 -2.01
N GLN A 300 29.30 -9.79 -1.08
CA GLN A 300 29.38 -10.14 0.34
C GLN A 300 28.07 -9.85 1.09
N LEU A 301 27.34 -8.82 0.67
CA LEU A 301 26.15 -8.31 1.34
C LEU A 301 24.92 -8.38 0.43
N PHE A 302 23.74 -8.62 1.01
CA PHE A 302 22.48 -8.45 0.29
C PHE A 302 22.29 -7.01 -0.21
N ASP A 303 22.68 -6.01 0.60
CA ASP A 303 22.64 -4.58 0.25
C ASP A 303 23.52 -4.24 -0.97
N GLN A 304 24.69 -4.88 -1.11
CA GLN A 304 25.53 -4.77 -2.32
C GLN A 304 24.79 -5.34 -3.54
N ARG A 305 24.20 -6.53 -3.42
CA ARG A 305 23.43 -7.15 -4.51
C ARG A 305 22.27 -6.26 -4.96
N ALA A 306 21.48 -5.75 -4.01
CA ALA A 306 20.36 -4.87 -4.28
C ALA A 306 20.81 -3.56 -4.93
N SER A 307 21.84 -2.90 -4.38
CA SER A 307 22.39 -1.65 -4.91
C SER A 307 22.92 -1.80 -6.34
N ILE A 308 23.64 -2.89 -6.65
CA ILE A 308 24.15 -3.12 -8.02
C ILE A 308 23.00 -3.33 -9.00
N ILE A 309 21.94 -4.06 -8.62
CA ILE A 309 20.76 -4.26 -9.48
C ILE A 309 20.01 -2.94 -9.71
N GLU A 310 19.81 -2.14 -8.66
CA GLU A 310 19.13 -0.84 -8.73
C GLU A 310 19.89 0.16 -9.62
N LEU A 311 21.22 0.16 -9.53
CA LEU A 311 22.08 1.02 -10.37
C LEU A 311 22.17 0.50 -11.80
N ALA A 312 22.31 -0.81 -12.02
CA ALA A 312 22.28 -1.44 -13.34
C ALA A 312 20.98 -1.15 -14.10
N ALA A 313 19.83 -1.12 -13.40
CA ALA A 313 18.54 -0.78 -14.00
C ALA A 313 18.40 0.70 -14.42
N ARG A 314 19.38 1.55 -14.07
CA ARG A 314 19.49 2.96 -14.51
C ARG A 314 20.50 3.16 -15.64
N ALA A 315 21.19 2.10 -16.08
CA ALA A 315 22.19 2.20 -17.14
C ALA A 315 21.54 2.44 -18.52
N PRO A 316 22.20 3.22 -19.41
CA PRO A 316 21.66 3.47 -20.75
C PRO A 316 21.56 2.18 -21.56
N ASN A 317 20.47 2.04 -22.32
CA ASN A 317 20.11 0.88 -23.15
C ASN A 317 19.77 -0.42 -22.37
N VAL A 318 19.66 -0.37 -21.04
CA VAL A 318 19.20 -1.51 -20.23
C VAL A 318 17.70 -1.38 -19.97
N THR A 319 16.94 -2.42 -20.32
CA THR A 319 15.50 -2.55 -19.99
C THR A 319 15.22 -3.59 -18.91
N GLU A 320 16.16 -4.52 -18.70
CA GLU A 320 16.02 -5.66 -17.79
C GLU A 320 17.40 -6.00 -17.20
N VAL A 321 17.44 -6.42 -15.93
CA VAL A 321 18.68 -6.84 -15.24
C VAL A 321 18.51 -8.28 -14.74
N ASP A 322 19.22 -9.20 -15.36
CA ASP A 322 19.31 -10.60 -14.91
C ASP A 322 20.48 -10.75 -13.95
N ALA A 323 20.16 -10.88 -12.67
CA ALA A 323 21.12 -11.08 -11.58
C ALA A 323 21.12 -12.53 -11.05
N THR A 324 20.66 -13.50 -11.84
CA THR A 324 20.60 -14.93 -11.45
C THR A 324 21.98 -15.49 -11.11
N ASN A 325 23.03 -14.99 -11.78
CA ASN A 325 24.42 -15.40 -11.59
C ASN A 325 25.20 -14.47 -10.63
N LEU A 326 24.53 -13.52 -9.98
CA LEU A 326 25.13 -12.64 -8.96
C LEU A 326 24.86 -13.24 -7.57
N ILE A 327 25.80 -14.05 -7.10
CA ILE A 327 25.67 -14.90 -5.91
C ILE A 327 26.10 -14.13 -4.66
N ILE A 328 25.30 -14.20 -3.59
CA ILE A 328 25.72 -13.68 -2.28
C ILE A 328 26.53 -14.76 -1.55
N ARG A 329 27.70 -14.40 -1.02
CA ARG A 329 28.48 -15.21 -0.07
C ARG A 329 28.85 -14.33 1.11
N LEU A 330 28.17 -14.51 2.24
CA LEU A 330 28.39 -13.67 3.41
C LEU A 330 29.83 -13.81 3.94
N PRO A 331 30.43 -12.73 4.45
CA PRO A 331 31.75 -12.79 5.10
C PRO A 331 31.62 -13.50 6.45
N GLU A 332 32.69 -14.11 6.95
CA GLU A 332 32.70 -14.75 8.29
C GLU A 332 32.53 -13.73 9.44
N THR A 333 32.93 -12.48 9.19
CA THR A 333 32.83 -11.38 10.17
C THR A 333 32.43 -10.06 9.52
N TYR A 334 31.78 -9.19 10.29
CA TYR A 334 31.37 -7.85 9.88
C TYR A 334 31.89 -6.82 10.87
N THR A 335 32.42 -5.68 10.39
CA THR A 335 32.87 -4.58 11.26
C THR A 335 31.87 -3.44 11.23
N VAL A 336 31.32 -3.12 12.40
CA VAL A 336 30.23 -2.15 12.61
C VAL A 336 30.65 -0.74 12.19
N GLN A 337 29.86 -0.10 11.32
CA GLN A 337 30.07 1.26 10.86
C GLN A 337 29.36 2.29 11.77
N GLU A 338 29.61 3.59 11.55
CA GLU A 338 28.99 4.64 12.36
C GLU A 338 27.48 4.76 12.06
N GLY A 339 26.68 4.92 13.13
CA GLY A 339 25.22 5.03 13.03
C GLY A 339 24.48 3.69 12.81
N GLU A 340 25.18 2.56 12.75
CA GLU A 340 24.55 1.26 12.54
C GLU A 340 23.98 0.63 13.82
N SER A 341 22.92 -0.16 13.64
CA SER A 341 22.35 -1.05 14.66
C SER A 341 22.43 -2.51 14.19
N LEU A 342 22.28 -3.48 15.10
CA LEU A 342 22.15 -4.90 14.68
C LEU A 342 21.00 -5.11 13.69
N TRP A 343 19.93 -4.32 13.76
CA TRP A 343 18.83 -4.36 12.79
C TRP A 343 19.28 -3.92 11.41
N THR A 344 19.97 -2.77 11.31
CA THR A 344 20.56 -2.26 10.06
C THR A 344 21.53 -3.26 9.45
N ILE A 345 22.42 -3.84 10.27
CA ILE A 345 23.44 -4.82 9.85
C ILE A 345 22.79 -6.13 9.40
N SER A 346 21.76 -6.61 10.11
CA SER A 346 20.97 -7.78 9.71
C SER A 346 20.35 -7.58 8.32
N TYR A 347 19.74 -6.43 8.04
CA TYR A 347 19.18 -6.15 6.73
C TYR A 347 20.27 -6.00 5.66
N LYS A 348 21.43 -5.41 5.97
CA LYS A 348 22.55 -5.35 5.03
C LYS A 348 23.11 -6.73 4.65
N LEU A 349 23.28 -7.62 5.64
CA LEU A 349 23.80 -8.98 5.45
C LEU A 349 22.80 -9.89 4.74
N TYR A 350 21.58 -10.01 5.28
CA TYR A 350 20.62 -11.06 4.92
C TYR A 350 19.40 -10.56 4.13
N GLY A 351 19.22 -9.25 3.97
CA GLY A 351 18.01 -8.66 3.37
C GLY A 351 16.74 -8.77 4.24
N THR A 352 16.84 -9.31 5.46
CA THR A 352 15.70 -9.60 6.33
C THR A 352 16.08 -9.55 7.82
N ASN A 353 15.08 -9.64 8.69
CA ASN A 353 15.27 -9.66 10.13
C ASN A 353 15.83 -11.02 10.59
N ARG A 354 17.10 -11.00 11.02
CA ARG A 354 17.92 -12.07 11.60
C ARG A 354 18.68 -11.57 12.83
N VAL A 355 18.17 -10.51 13.47
CA VAL A 355 18.81 -9.86 14.63
C VAL A 355 19.00 -10.82 15.79
N ALA A 356 18.07 -11.77 15.99
CA ALA A 356 18.18 -12.80 17.01
C ALA A 356 19.37 -13.74 16.76
N GLU A 357 19.54 -14.24 15.54
CA GLU A 357 20.64 -15.15 15.16
C GLU A 357 21.99 -14.42 15.20
N LEU A 358 22.06 -13.20 14.66
CA LEU A 358 23.26 -12.36 14.70
C LEU A 358 23.66 -11.99 16.13
N TYR A 359 22.69 -11.71 17.01
CA TYR A 359 22.95 -11.48 18.45
C TYR A 359 23.41 -12.76 19.15
N ASP A 360 22.75 -13.90 18.90
CA ASP A 360 23.04 -15.17 19.57
C ASP A 360 24.43 -15.71 19.21
N ALA A 361 24.87 -15.53 17.96
CA ALA A 361 26.25 -15.78 17.53
C ALA A 361 27.30 -14.88 18.20
N ASN A 362 26.88 -13.76 18.82
CA ASN A 362 27.76 -12.73 19.40
C ASN A 362 27.54 -12.48 20.91
N ARG A 363 26.76 -13.31 21.63
CA ARG A 363 26.49 -13.13 23.09
C ARG A 363 27.73 -13.12 23.98
N SER A 364 28.86 -13.66 23.53
CA SER A 364 30.16 -13.54 24.19
C SER A 364 30.73 -12.11 24.19
N THR A 365 30.31 -11.30 23.22
CA THR A 365 30.84 -9.95 22.93
C THR A 365 29.77 -8.85 23.11
N LEU A 366 28.49 -9.20 23.02
CA LEU A 366 27.34 -8.29 23.16
C LEU A 366 26.48 -8.69 24.37
N THR A 367 26.40 -7.79 25.36
CA THR A 367 25.60 -7.99 26.59
C THR A 367 24.09 -7.74 26.36
N SER A 368 23.75 -6.96 25.33
CA SER A 368 22.38 -6.76 24.84
C SER A 368 22.41 -6.41 23.35
N PRO A 369 21.28 -6.50 22.61
CA PRO A 369 21.23 -6.13 21.19
C PRO A 369 21.57 -4.65 20.90
N GLU A 370 21.45 -3.78 21.90
CA GLU A 370 21.75 -2.34 21.81
C GLU A 370 23.20 -2.02 22.24
N ALA A 371 23.93 -2.95 22.85
CA ALA A 371 25.28 -2.73 23.39
C ALA A 371 26.41 -2.75 22.32
N ILE A 372 26.05 -2.53 21.06
CA ILE A 372 26.93 -2.51 19.89
C ILE A 372 27.82 -1.26 19.87
N ARG A 373 29.02 -1.34 19.29
CA ARG A 373 29.95 -0.21 19.17
C ARG A 373 30.53 -0.08 17.76
N VAL A 374 30.76 1.16 17.32
CA VAL A 374 31.45 1.44 16.05
C VAL A 374 32.86 0.85 16.08
N GLY A 375 33.28 0.22 14.98
CA GLY A 375 34.55 -0.50 14.88
C GLY A 375 34.60 -1.86 15.58
N GLN A 376 33.49 -2.32 16.19
CA GLN A 376 33.39 -3.67 16.73
C GLN A 376 33.28 -4.70 15.59
N THR A 377 34.02 -5.79 15.69
CA THR A 377 33.85 -6.95 14.81
C THR A 377 32.78 -7.89 15.39
N LEU A 378 31.84 -8.32 14.56
CA LEU A 378 30.81 -9.31 14.85
C LEU A 378 31.05 -10.57 14.02
N THR A 379 30.85 -11.74 14.62
CA THR A 379 30.75 -13.02 13.89
C THR A 379 29.44 -13.03 13.10
N VAL A 380 29.50 -13.40 11.83
CA VAL A 380 28.31 -13.50 10.96
C VAL A 380 27.91 -14.96 10.86
N PRO A 381 26.77 -15.40 11.42
CA PRO A 381 26.31 -16.77 11.24
C PRO A 381 25.91 -17.01 9.79
N VAL A 382 26.35 -18.14 9.23
CA VAL A 382 25.72 -18.72 8.04
C VAL A 382 24.37 -19.26 8.47
N VAL A 383 23.31 -18.78 7.81
CA VAL A 383 21.93 -19.23 8.02
C VAL A 383 21.46 -19.91 6.74
N GLU A 384 20.85 -21.09 6.86
CA GLU A 384 20.34 -21.92 5.76
C GLU A 384 18.87 -21.60 5.43
#